data_AF-A0A9D8L2L8-F1
#
_entry.id   AF-A0A9D8L2L8-F1
#
_cell.length_a   1.000
_cell.length_b   1.000
_cell.length_c   1.000
_cell.angle_alpha   90.00
_cell.angle_beta   90.00
_cell.angle_gamma   90.00
#
_symmetry.space_group_name_H-M   'P 1'
#
loop_
_entity.id
_entity.type
_entity.pdbx_description
1 polymer ?
#
loop_
_entity_poly.entity_id
_entity_poly.type
_entity_poly.pdbx_seq_one_letter_code
_entity_poly.pdbx_strand_id
1 'polypeptide(L)' 'MLIVPCPHCGDRPEIEFRYAGPAHIERAQRPAELSDEDWASYLYLRDNPKGLHFERWRH' A
#
# COMPACT_ATOMS: atom_id res chain seq x y z
N MET A 1 6.84 5.98 18.34
CA MET A 1 5.37 6.08 18.23
C MET A 1 5.04 7.25 17.34
N LEU A 2 4.84 7.00 16.05
CA LEU A 2 4.28 7.98 15.13
C LEU A 2 2.83 8.29 15.53
N ILE A 3 2.40 9.51 15.19
CA ILE A 3 0.99 9.91 15.23
C ILE A 3 0.51 9.97 13.79
N VAL A 4 -0.51 9.19 13.48
CA VAL A 4 -1.11 9.11 12.15
C VAL A 4 -2.45 9.85 12.18
N PRO A 5 -2.64 10.90 11.34
CA PRO A 5 -3.89 11.64 11.27
C PRO A 5 -4.91 10.85 10.46
N CYS A 6 -5.74 10.04 11.14
CA CYS A 6 -6.82 9.32 10.49
C CYS A 6 -7.86 10.33 9.96
N PRO A 7 -8.24 10.26 8.67
CA PRO A 7 -9.20 11.20 8.07
C PRO A 7 -10.60 11.15 8.70
N HIS A 8 -10.89 10.10 9.50
CA HIS A 8 -12.17 9.92 10.18
C HIS A 8 -12.08 10.06 11.71
N CYS A 9 -10.94 9.68 12.31
CA CYS A 9 -10.78 9.54 13.76
C CYS A 9 -9.84 10.58 14.39
N GLY A 10 -9.19 11.42 13.57
CA GLY A 10 -8.17 12.38 14.00
C GLY A 10 -6.82 11.73 14.31
N ASP A 11 -6.02 12.41 15.11
CA ASP A 11 -4.67 11.98 15.49
C ASP A 11 -4.71 10.74 16.38
N ARG A 12 -4.02 9.68 15.95
CA ARG A 12 -3.99 8.38 16.64
C ARG A 12 -2.59 7.78 16.64
N PRO A 13 -2.22 6.98 17.65
CA PRO A 13 -0.92 6.33 17.69
C PRO A 13 -0.80 5.23 16.62
N GLU A 14 0.40 5.09 16.04
CA GLU A 14 0.69 4.13 14.95
C GLU A 14 0.26 2.69 15.22
N ILE A 15 0.24 2.27 16.49
CA ILE A 15 -0.13 0.92 16.93
C ILE A 15 -1.60 0.57 16.66
N GLU A 16 -2.46 1.57 16.51
CA GLU A 16 -3.87 1.36 16.12
C GLU A 16 -4.01 0.97 14.65
N PHE A 17 -2.98 1.16 13.83
CA PHE A 17 -3.06 0.98 12.39
C PHE A 17 -2.39 -0.30 11.91
N ARG A 18 -2.70 -0.67 10.67
CA ARG A 18 -2.00 -1.70 9.89
C ARG A 18 -1.35 -1.06 8.66
N TYR A 19 -0.05 -1.25 8.53
CA TYR A 19 0.70 -0.88 7.33
C TYR A 19 0.34 -1.82 6.17
N ALA A 20 0.09 -1.25 4.99
CA ALA A 20 -0.34 -1.99 3.80
C ALA A 20 0.55 -1.75 2.58
N GLY A 21 1.78 -1.27 2.80
CA GLY A 21 2.77 -1.07 1.74
C GLY A 21 2.49 0.15 0.85
N PRO A 22 3.08 0.21 -0.35
CA PRO A 22 2.93 1.35 -1.25
C PRO A 22 1.48 1.59 -1.67
N ALA A 23 1.16 2.85 -1.92
CA ALA A 23 -0.10 3.30 -2.45
C ALA A 23 -0.18 3.12 -3.98
N HIS A 24 -1.39 3.34 -4.50
CA HIS A 24 -1.64 3.44 -5.94
C HIS A 24 -1.32 2.19 -6.78
N ILE A 25 -1.23 1.00 -6.16
CA ILE A 25 -1.15 -0.27 -6.88
C ILE A 25 -2.56 -0.80 -7.11
N GLU A 26 -3.03 -0.63 -8.35
CA GLU A 26 -4.33 -1.13 -8.79
C GLU A 26 -4.24 -2.58 -9.27
N ARG A 27 -5.24 -3.38 -8.91
CA ARG A 27 -5.38 -4.74 -9.46
C ARG A 27 -5.91 -4.64 -10.88
N ALA A 28 -5.28 -5.36 -11.81
CA ALA A 28 -5.80 -5.47 -13.17
C ALA A 28 -7.26 -5.96 -13.18
N GLN A 29 -8.10 -5.33 -14.00
CA GLN A 29 -9.52 -5.67 -14.11
C GLN A 29 -9.75 -7.06 -14.73
N ARG A 30 -8.81 -7.50 -15.58
CA ARG A 30 -8.85 -8.81 -16.24
C ARG A 30 -7.52 -9.56 -16.01
N PRO A 31 -7.26 -10.07 -14.78
CA PRO A 31 -5.98 -10.71 -14.45
C PRO A 31 -5.66 -11.94 -15.30
N ALA A 32 -6.67 -12.65 -15.79
CA ALA A 32 -6.51 -13.84 -16.61
C ALA A 32 -5.96 -13.56 -18.01
N GLU A 33 -5.93 -12.30 -18.44
CA GLU A 33 -5.36 -11.88 -19.73
C GLU A 33 -3.90 -11.44 -19.61
N LEU A 34 -3.35 -11.37 -18.39
CA LEU A 34 -1.96 -11.00 -18.16
C LEU A 34 -1.03 -12.19 -18.42
N SER A 35 0.22 -11.88 -18.80
CA SER A 35 1.29 -12.87 -18.77
C SER A 35 1.62 -13.27 -17.33
N ASP A 36 2.21 -14.45 -17.14
CA ASP A 36 2.69 -14.87 -15.82
C ASP A 36 3.73 -13.89 -15.25
N GLU A 37 4.54 -13.25 -16.10
CA GLU A 37 5.54 -12.25 -15.71
C GLU A 37 4.87 -10.96 -15.17
N ASP A 38 3.87 -10.44 -15.88
CA ASP A 38 3.12 -9.26 -15.45
C ASP A 38 2.35 -9.56 -14.15
N TRP A 39 1.77 -10.76 -14.05
CA TRP A 39 1.04 -11.16 -12.85
C TRP A 39 1.96 -11.37 -11.65
N ALA A 40 3.13 -11.99 -11.84
CA ALA A 40 4.15 -12.11 -10.81
C ALA A 40 4.63 -10.73 -10.34
N SER A 41 4.83 -9.78 -11.27
CA SER A 41 5.19 -8.41 -10.94
C SER A 41 4.13 -7.74 -10.06
N TYR A 42 2.85 -7.87 -10.42
CA TYR A 42 1.75 -7.38 -9.59
C TYR A 42 1.67 -8.06 -8.21
N LEU A 43 1.93 -9.36 -8.11
CA LEU A 43 1.81 -10.08 -6.84
C LEU A 43 2.97 -9.77 -5.88
N TYR A 44 4.19 -9.67 -6.40
CA TYR A 44 5.40 -9.77 -5.57
C TYR A 44 6.30 -8.53 -5.60
N LEU A 45 6.24 -7.69 -6.63
CA LEU A 45 7.17 -6.56 -6.77
C LEU A 45 6.55 -5.25 -6.27
N ARG A 46 7.29 -4.51 -5.45
CA ARG A 46 6.87 -3.24 -4.86
C ARG A 46 8.03 -2.26 -4.88
N ASP A 47 7.72 -0.99 -5.12
CA ASP A 47 8.70 0.08 -4.96
C ASP A 47 9.11 0.19 -3.49
N ASN A 48 10.40 0.42 -3.25
CA ASN A 48 10.97 0.65 -1.93
C ASN A 48 11.83 1.91 -1.95
N PRO A 49 11.21 3.10 -2.14
CA PRO A 49 11.95 4.33 -2.31
C PRO A 49 12.63 4.73 -0.99
N LYS A 50 13.90 5.15 -1.10
CA LYS A 50 14.59 5.83 0.00
C LYS A 50 14.24 7.31 -0.04
N GLY A 51 13.27 7.72 0.76
CA GLY A 51 12.82 9.11 0.84
C GLY A 51 11.31 9.22 0.97
N LEU A 52 10.71 10.18 0.27
CA LEU A 52 9.26 10.32 0.22
C LEU A 52 8.64 9.05 -0.36
N HIS A 53 7.70 8.46 0.38
CA HIS A 53 7.00 7.23 0.00
C HIS A 53 5.50 7.44 0.12
N PHE A 54 4.78 7.16 -0.97
CA PHE A 54 3.33 7.12 -0.95
C PHE A 54 2.88 5.73 -0.51
N GLU A 55 2.22 5.64 0.64
CA GLU A 55 1.93 4.39 1.32
C GLU A 55 0.47 4.31 1.79
N ARG A 56 0.06 3.11 2.22
CA ARG A 56 -1.30 2.83 2.70
C ARG A 56 -1.29 2.41 4.16
N TRP A 57 -2.24 2.96 4.89
CA TRP A 57 -2.51 2.61 6.28
C TRP A 57 -4.00 2.34 6.44
N ARG A 58 -4.33 1.29 7.19
CA ARG A 58 -5.70 1.02 7.62
C ARG A 58 -5.78 1.28 9.12
N HIS A 59 -6.61 2.23 9.52
CA HIS A 59 -7.07 2.34 10.90
C HIS A 59 -8.00 1.16 11.17
#